data_AF-A0A1Q7V121-F1
#
_entry.id   AF-A0A1Q7V121-F1
#
_cell.length_a   1.000
_cell.length_b   1.000
_cell.length_c   1.000
_cell.angle_alpha   90.00
_cell.angle_beta   90.00
_cell.angle_gamma   90.00
#
_symmetry.space_group_name_H-M   'P 1'
#
loop_
_entity.id
_entity.type
_entity.pdbx_description
1 polymer ?
#
loop_
_entity_poly.entity_id
_entity_poly.type
_entity_poly.pdbx_seq_one_letter_code
_entity_poly.pdbx_strand_id
1 'polypeptide(L)'
;MTLKIQAGFIAILAAALTGCAARTPHENMGTPINRSYVDLEPGWRIRVVTPILKSGTFKVQTEQVRNSAGMIELKTSDDFTGFEIDYYAVNALNRHRPFIEFSSAVATRNGKRTKPSQPLFPLFDLPATVHYVRLLFLTRVSQNEHDQAILAASSVAELDALTRRVEPSPAENCKPQPEGICSWVPDGISVQPEKRTHASRETWVPAT
;
A
#
# COMPACT_ATOMS: atom_id res chain seq x y z
N MET A 1 78.53 -42.81 -8.79
CA MET A 1 79.18 -41.52 -9.08
C MET A 1 78.55 -40.46 -8.20
N THR A 2 79.40 -39.62 -7.62
CA THR A 2 79.24 -38.86 -6.38
C THR A 2 78.42 -37.57 -6.45
N LEU A 3 77.79 -37.30 -5.30
CA LEU A 3 77.19 -36.09 -4.73
C LEU A 3 77.89 -34.73 -5.00
N LYS A 4 77.11 -33.63 -5.02
CA LYS A 4 77.30 -32.27 -4.42
C LYS A 4 76.11 -31.38 -4.85
N ILE A 5 75.14 -30.96 -4.02
CA ILE A 5 75.15 -29.94 -2.92
C ILE A 5 75.77 -28.63 -3.44
N GLN A 6 75.13 -27.45 -3.52
CA GLN A 6 74.29 -26.71 -2.55
C GLN A 6 73.70 -25.42 -3.19
N ALA A 7 72.80 -24.76 -2.45
CA ALA A 7 72.32 -23.37 -2.49
C ALA A 7 70.80 -23.35 -2.74
N GLY A 8 69.92 -23.15 -1.76
CA GLY A 8 69.95 -22.11 -0.75
C GLY A 8 69.11 -20.94 -1.25
N PHE A 9 67.79 -20.98 -1.03
CA PHE A 9 66.95 -19.79 -1.05
C PHE A 9 65.75 -19.98 -0.11
N ILE A 10 65.80 -19.23 0.99
CA ILE A 10 64.66 -18.94 1.87
C ILE A 10 63.79 -17.91 1.12
N ALA A 11 62.52 -18.21 0.89
CA ALA A 11 61.54 -17.22 0.42
C ALA A 11 60.14 -17.53 0.97
N ILE A 12 59.90 -16.97 2.16
CA ILE A 12 58.67 -16.32 2.65
C ILE A 12 57.34 -16.85 2.08
N LEU A 13 56.62 -17.60 2.92
CA LEU A 13 55.22 -17.92 2.76
C LEU A 13 54.38 -16.64 2.94
N ALA A 14 54.01 -15.98 1.84
CA ALA A 14 53.01 -14.91 1.88
C ALA A 14 51.62 -15.55 1.90
N ALA A 15 51.04 -15.72 3.08
CA ALA A 15 49.64 -16.06 3.23
C ALA A 15 48.79 -14.87 2.74
N ALA A 16 48.28 -14.97 1.51
CA ALA A 16 47.28 -14.04 1.00
C ALA A 16 45.99 -14.25 1.81
N LEU A 17 45.75 -13.37 2.78
CA LEU A 17 44.44 -13.20 3.39
C LEU A 17 43.50 -12.64 2.32
N THR A 18 42.86 -13.51 1.55
CA THR A 18 41.67 -13.17 0.79
C THR A 18 40.52 -12.95 1.76
N GLY A 19 40.50 -11.77 2.38
CA GLY A 19 39.30 -11.25 3.02
C GLY A 19 38.22 -11.11 1.95
N CYS A 20 37.29 -12.05 1.90
CA CYS A 20 36.01 -11.84 1.24
C CYS A 20 35.29 -10.72 2.00
N ALA A 21 35.56 -9.47 1.64
CA ALA A 21 34.66 -8.38 1.96
C ALA A 21 33.33 -8.72 1.29
N ALA A 22 32.37 -9.19 2.09
CA ALA A 22 31.00 -9.26 1.67
C ALA A 22 30.64 -7.86 1.16
N ARG A 23 30.50 -7.71 -0.16
CA ARG A 23 29.81 -6.56 -0.73
C ARG A 23 28.40 -6.68 -0.21
N THR A 24 28.09 -5.95 0.86
CA THR A 24 26.71 -5.62 1.15
C THR A 24 26.18 -5.04 -0.15
N PRO A 25 25.11 -5.60 -0.75
CA PRO A 25 24.41 -4.88 -1.78
C PRO A 25 24.05 -3.56 -1.12
N HIS A 26 24.66 -2.47 -1.58
CA HIS A 26 24.05 -1.17 -1.36
C HIS A 26 22.78 -1.27 -2.19
N GLU A 27 21.71 -1.77 -1.56
CA GLU A 27 20.37 -1.50 -2.00
C GLU A 27 20.36 0.01 -2.10
N ASN A 28 20.40 0.52 -3.33
CA ASN A 28 20.17 1.92 -3.58
C ASN A 28 18.77 2.14 -2.99
N MET A 29 18.71 2.60 -1.74
CA MET A 29 17.58 3.33 -1.23
C MET A 29 17.50 4.50 -2.19
N GLY A 30 16.75 4.31 -3.27
CA GLY A 30 16.35 5.40 -4.13
C GLY A 30 15.85 6.48 -3.19
N THR A 31 16.36 7.70 -3.38
CA THR A 31 15.88 8.88 -2.68
C THR A 31 14.36 8.74 -2.49
N PRO A 32 13.84 8.77 -1.25
CA PRO A 32 12.40 8.63 -1.04
C PRO A 32 11.75 9.72 -1.88
N ILE A 33 11.10 9.35 -2.97
CA ILE A 33 10.31 10.32 -3.68
C ILE A 33 9.14 10.55 -2.75
N ASN A 34 9.16 11.67 -2.03
CA ASN A 34 8.06 12.14 -1.20
C ASN A 34 6.92 12.54 -2.13
N ARG A 35 6.33 11.54 -2.81
CA ARG A 35 5.11 11.70 -3.57
C ARG A 35 3.99 11.55 -2.58
N SER A 36 3.11 12.54 -2.57
CA SER A 36 1.80 12.48 -1.92
C SER A 36 0.88 11.45 -2.60
N TYR A 37 1.37 10.54 -3.44
CA TYR A 37 0.53 9.61 -4.18
C TYR A 37 1.28 8.35 -4.63
N VAL A 38 0.50 7.33 -5.01
CA VAL A 38 0.96 6.14 -5.72
C VAL A 38 0.04 5.83 -6.90
N ASP A 39 0.64 5.53 -8.04
CA ASP A 39 -0.08 5.04 -9.23
C ASP A 39 -0.31 3.53 -9.10
N LEU A 40 -1.52 3.08 -9.42
CA LEU A 40 -1.85 1.66 -9.37
C LEU A 40 -1.32 0.94 -10.60
N GLU A 41 -0.48 -0.08 -10.39
CA GLU A 41 0.16 -0.82 -11.48
C GLU A 41 -0.47 -2.19 -11.70
N PRO A 42 -0.52 -2.68 -12.96
CA PRO A 42 -0.91 -4.06 -13.23
C PRO A 42 -0.10 -5.10 -12.47
N GLY A 43 -0.77 -6.13 -11.97
CA GLY A 43 -0.19 -7.19 -11.15
C GLY A 43 -0.19 -6.90 -9.65
N TRP A 44 -0.58 -5.69 -9.25
CA TRP A 44 -0.84 -5.35 -7.84
C TRP A 44 -2.24 -5.80 -7.42
N ARG A 45 -2.50 -5.71 -6.12
CA ARG A 45 -3.84 -5.77 -5.56
C ARG A 45 -4.11 -4.55 -4.69
N ILE A 46 -5.38 -4.29 -4.43
CA ILE A 46 -5.82 -3.28 -3.48
C ILE A 46 -6.53 -4.00 -2.35
N ARG A 47 -6.09 -3.75 -1.11
CA ARG A 47 -6.77 -4.19 0.10
C ARG A 47 -7.56 -3.01 0.65
N VAL A 48 -8.88 -3.17 0.74
CA VAL A 48 -9.77 -2.19 1.38
C VAL A 48 -10.25 -2.78 2.69
N VAL A 49 -10.16 -2.01 3.78
CA VAL A 49 -10.69 -2.39 5.08
C VAL A 49 -11.81 -1.45 5.46
N THR A 50 -13.02 -2.00 5.57
CA THR A 50 -14.26 -1.26 5.85
C THR A 50 -14.79 -1.67 7.22
N PRO A 51 -14.82 -0.78 8.22
CA PRO A 51 -15.46 -1.05 9.49
C PRO A 51 -16.97 -1.30 9.35
N ILE A 52 -17.51 -2.18 10.16
CA ILE A 52 -18.92 -2.52 10.20
C ILE A 52 -19.52 -2.02 11.52
N LEU A 53 -20.27 -0.92 11.45
CA LEU A 53 -20.93 -0.31 12.58
C LEU A 53 -22.45 -0.50 12.50
N LYS A 54 -23.16 -0.56 13.64
CA LYS A 54 -24.64 -0.63 13.65
C LYS A 54 -25.27 0.66 13.10
N SER A 55 -24.60 1.80 13.28
CA SER A 55 -24.98 3.11 12.74
C SER A 55 -24.92 3.19 11.21
N GLY A 56 -24.20 2.28 10.55
CA GLY A 56 -23.92 2.35 9.11
C GLY A 56 -22.84 3.36 8.72
N THR A 57 -22.21 4.03 9.69
CA THR A 57 -21.02 4.85 9.45
C THR A 57 -19.75 3.98 9.42
N PHE A 58 -18.60 4.56 9.10
CA PHE A 58 -17.32 3.83 9.03
C PHE A 58 -16.31 4.26 10.11
N LYS A 59 -16.58 5.34 10.85
CA LYS A 59 -15.63 5.88 11.82
C LYS A 59 -15.78 5.19 13.18
N VAL A 60 -14.83 4.31 13.50
CA VAL A 60 -14.78 3.61 14.79
C VAL A 60 -14.48 4.60 15.90
N GLN A 61 -15.43 4.75 16.83
CA GLN A 61 -15.21 5.50 18.07
C GLN A 61 -14.53 4.60 19.12
N THR A 62 -13.51 5.14 19.77
CA THR A 62 -12.80 4.49 20.88
C THR A 62 -12.95 5.30 22.15
N GLU A 63 -13.09 4.60 23.27
CA GLU A 63 -13.22 5.18 24.60
C GLU A 63 -12.07 4.67 25.47
N GLN A 64 -11.49 5.58 26.25
CA GLN A 64 -10.50 5.22 27.27
C GLN A 64 -11.23 4.77 28.52
N VAL A 65 -11.07 3.52 28.89
CA VAL A 65 -11.61 2.94 30.10
C VAL A 65 -10.47 2.69 31.06
N ARG A 66 -10.52 3.30 32.25
CA ARG A 66 -9.56 3.00 33.32
C ARG A 66 -9.99 1.71 34.00
N ASN A 67 -9.13 0.69 33.97
CA ASN A 67 -9.43 -0.56 34.66
C ASN A 67 -9.12 -0.46 36.16
N SER A 68 -9.54 -1.48 36.92
CA SER A 68 -9.37 -1.56 38.39
C SER A 68 -7.91 -1.56 38.85
N ALA A 69 -6.96 -1.85 37.94
CA ALA A 69 -5.52 -1.79 38.18
C ALA A 69 -4.91 -0.41 37.84
N GLY A 70 -5.74 0.59 37.47
CA GLY A 70 -5.30 1.94 37.12
C GLY A 70 -4.72 2.08 35.71
N MET A 71 -4.70 1.01 34.90
CA MET A 71 -4.27 1.08 33.50
C MET A 71 -5.37 1.67 32.61
N ILE A 72 -4.96 2.38 31.55
CA ILE A 72 -5.86 2.89 30.52
C ILE A 72 -5.99 1.82 29.44
N GLU A 73 -7.21 1.32 29.25
CA GLU A 73 -7.57 0.41 28.17
C GLU A 73 -8.36 1.19 27.10
N LEU A 74 -8.07 0.95 25.83
CA LEU A 74 -8.87 1.49 24.73
C LEU A 74 -9.92 0.46 24.33
N LYS A 75 -11.19 0.80 24.51
CA LYS A 75 -12.31 -0.03 24.09
C LYS A 75 -12.98 0.62 22.88
N THR A 76 -13.39 -0.17 21.89
CA THR A 76 -14.29 0.33 20.84
C THR A 76 -15.70 0.50 21.40
N SER A 77 -16.43 1.48 20.90
CA SER A 77 -17.86 1.64 21.22
C SER A 77 -18.66 0.39 20.85
N ASP A 78 -19.81 0.20 21.48
CA ASP A 78 -20.72 -0.92 21.21
C ASP A 78 -21.36 -0.83 19.80
N ASP A 79 -21.14 0.27 19.08
CA ASP A 79 -21.54 0.44 17.69
C ASP A 79 -20.67 -0.40 16.74
N PHE A 80 -19.40 -0.63 17.07
CA PHE A 80 -18.48 -1.43 16.27
C PHE A 80 -18.79 -2.93 16.38
N THR A 81 -19.04 -3.58 15.24
CA THR A 81 -19.38 -5.02 15.19
C THR A 81 -18.36 -5.86 14.45
N GLY A 82 -17.40 -5.25 13.76
CA GLY A 82 -16.33 -5.93 13.06
C GLY A 82 -15.89 -5.20 11.79
N PHE A 83 -15.34 -5.94 10.82
CA PHE A 83 -14.75 -5.37 9.61
C PHE A 83 -14.99 -6.26 8.40
N GLU A 84 -15.01 -5.65 7.23
CA GLU A 84 -14.88 -6.31 5.94
C GLU A 84 -13.53 -5.98 5.30
N ILE A 85 -12.88 -7.00 4.74
CA ILE A 85 -11.68 -6.83 3.92
C ILE A 85 -12.01 -7.22 2.50
N ASP A 86 -11.93 -6.25 1.60
CA ASP A 86 -12.09 -6.46 0.17
C ASP A 86 -10.73 -6.50 -0.51
N TYR A 87 -10.61 -7.39 -1.49
CA TYR A 87 -9.46 -7.48 -2.36
C TYR A 87 -9.89 -7.18 -3.78
N TYR A 88 -9.20 -6.23 -4.41
CA TYR A 88 -9.35 -5.90 -5.82
C TYR A 88 -8.04 -6.25 -6.55
N ALA A 89 -8.14 -6.82 -7.74
CA ALA A 89 -7.00 -7.03 -8.62
C ALA A 89 -6.80 -5.81 -9.52
N VAL A 90 -5.55 -5.40 -9.71
CA VAL A 90 -5.19 -4.41 -10.72
C VAL A 90 -4.68 -5.19 -11.94
N ASN A 91 -5.53 -5.36 -12.95
CA ASN A 91 -5.26 -6.18 -14.13
C ASN A 91 -4.81 -5.31 -15.31
N ALA A 92 -4.05 -5.86 -16.24
CA ALA A 92 -3.76 -5.19 -17.51
C ALA A 92 -4.86 -5.54 -18.54
N LEU A 93 -5.66 -4.56 -18.97
CA LEU A 93 -6.62 -4.76 -20.08
C LEU A 93 -5.88 -4.93 -21.43
N ASN A 94 -4.76 -4.24 -21.57
CA ASN A 94 -3.72 -4.36 -22.60
C ASN A 94 -2.38 -3.98 -21.94
N ARG A 95 -1.22 -4.13 -22.61
CA ARG A 95 0.14 -4.01 -22.01
C ARG A 95 0.36 -2.83 -21.03
N HIS A 96 -0.43 -1.75 -21.09
CA HIS A 96 -0.26 -0.55 -20.25
C HIS A 96 -1.54 0.07 -19.65
N ARG A 97 -2.70 -0.62 -19.63
CA ARG A 97 -3.96 -0.05 -19.09
C ARG A 97 -4.48 -0.84 -17.89
N PRO A 98 -4.33 -0.35 -16.64
CA PRO A 98 -4.93 -0.99 -15.48
C PRO A 98 -6.47 -0.97 -15.53
N PHE A 99 -7.08 -2.12 -15.24
CA PHE A 99 -8.49 -2.31 -14.93
C PHE A 99 -8.61 -2.89 -13.53
N ILE A 100 -9.45 -2.30 -12.68
CA ILE A 100 -9.63 -2.73 -11.28
C ILE A 100 -10.85 -3.62 -11.20
N GLU A 101 -10.65 -4.83 -10.67
CA GLU A 101 -11.71 -5.83 -10.56
C GLU A 101 -11.84 -6.32 -9.13
N PHE A 102 -13.08 -6.35 -8.61
CA PHE A 102 -13.34 -6.98 -7.32
C PHE A 102 -13.01 -8.48 -7.40
N SER A 103 -12.13 -8.94 -6.51
CA SER A 103 -11.68 -10.33 -6.49
C SER A 103 -12.36 -11.15 -5.40
N SER A 104 -12.45 -10.62 -4.18
CA SER A 104 -13.07 -11.32 -3.04
C SER A 104 -13.28 -10.40 -1.85
N ALA A 105 -14.24 -10.76 -0.99
CA ALA A 105 -14.45 -10.12 0.31
C ALA A 105 -14.41 -11.14 1.45
N VAL A 106 -14.00 -10.66 2.62
CA VAL A 106 -14.09 -11.39 3.88
C VAL A 106 -14.66 -10.46 4.94
N ALA A 107 -15.86 -10.75 5.43
CA ALA A 107 -16.46 -10.02 6.53
C ALA A 107 -16.37 -10.80 7.83
N THR A 108 -15.88 -10.16 8.89
CA THR A 108 -15.92 -10.67 10.26
C THR A 108 -16.86 -9.78 11.05
N ARG A 109 -17.98 -10.33 11.53
CA ARG A 109 -18.97 -9.62 12.35
C ARG A 109 -19.26 -10.41 13.62
N ASN A 110 -19.07 -9.82 14.79
CA ASN A 110 -19.24 -10.45 16.09
C ASN A 110 -18.51 -11.82 16.18
N GLY A 111 -17.27 -11.87 15.67
CA GLY A 111 -16.46 -13.09 15.62
C GLY A 111 -16.84 -14.10 14.53
N LYS A 112 -17.96 -13.91 13.83
CA LYS A 112 -18.39 -14.78 12.72
C LYS A 112 -17.83 -14.29 11.39
N ARG A 113 -17.17 -15.20 10.67
CA ARG A 113 -16.60 -14.93 9.35
C ARG A 113 -17.56 -15.34 8.23
N THR A 114 -17.69 -14.52 7.20
CA THR A 114 -18.45 -14.78 5.97
C THR A 114 -17.65 -14.32 4.75
N LYS A 115 -18.07 -14.76 3.56
CA LYS A 115 -17.46 -14.38 2.27
C LYS A 115 -18.52 -13.76 1.36
N PRO A 116 -18.76 -12.44 1.47
CA PRO A 116 -19.68 -11.73 0.57
C PRO A 116 -19.24 -11.88 -0.89
N SER A 117 -20.21 -11.84 -1.80
CA SER A 117 -19.96 -11.86 -3.25
C SER A 117 -19.69 -10.48 -3.85
N GLN A 118 -19.86 -9.42 -3.06
CA GLN A 118 -19.70 -8.02 -3.45
C GLN A 118 -19.22 -7.22 -2.23
N PRO A 119 -18.50 -6.10 -2.44
CA PRO A 119 -18.02 -5.28 -1.35
C PRO A 119 -19.16 -4.54 -0.66
N LEU A 120 -19.03 -4.30 0.64
CA LEU A 120 -19.95 -3.52 1.45
C LEU A 120 -20.04 -2.07 0.98
N PHE A 121 -18.91 -1.53 0.49
CA PHE A 121 -18.83 -0.21 -0.12
C PHE A 121 -18.02 -0.29 -1.41
N PRO A 122 -18.61 -0.04 -2.58
CA PRO A 122 -17.94 -0.21 -3.87
C PRO A 122 -17.04 1.00 -4.20
N LEU A 123 -15.87 1.10 -3.55
CA LEU A 123 -14.92 2.21 -3.77
C LEU A 123 -14.38 2.29 -5.21
N PHE A 124 -14.30 1.17 -5.91
CA PHE A 124 -13.68 1.06 -7.24
C PHE A 124 -14.68 0.77 -8.36
N ASP A 125 -15.93 1.25 -8.22
CA ASP A 125 -16.89 1.27 -9.32
C ASP A 125 -16.56 2.43 -10.29
N LEU A 126 -15.53 2.22 -11.10
CA LEU A 126 -15.01 3.21 -12.04
C LEU A 126 -15.59 2.98 -13.44
N PRO A 127 -15.92 4.04 -14.20
CA PRO A 127 -16.40 3.91 -15.56
C PRO A 127 -15.31 3.34 -16.47
N ALA A 128 -15.71 2.57 -17.49
CA ALA A 128 -14.78 1.93 -18.43
C ALA A 128 -13.88 2.92 -19.23
N THR A 129 -14.17 4.22 -19.18
CA THR A 129 -13.42 5.29 -19.84
C THR A 129 -12.14 5.68 -19.10
N VAL A 130 -11.98 5.33 -17.82
CA VAL A 130 -10.72 5.58 -17.09
C VAL A 130 -9.77 4.40 -17.25
N HIS A 131 -8.48 4.72 -17.36
CA HIS A 131 -7.43 3.76 -17.65
C HIS A 131 -6.23 3.89 -16.73
N TYR A 132 -6.14 4.95 -15.95
CA TYR A 132 -5.07 5.19 -15.00
C TYR A 132 -5.69 5.62 -13.69
N VAL A 133 -5.25 5.00 -12.59
CA VAL A 133 -5.78 5.24 -11.25
C VAL A 133 -4.63 5.53 -10.30
N ARG A 134 -4.78 6.57 -9.50
CA ARG A 134 -3.82 7.06 -8.51
C ARG A 134 -4.51 7.17 -7.15
N LEU A 135 -3.84 6.69 -6.12
CA LEU A 135 -4.21 6.98 -4.74
C LEU A 135 -3.37 8.17 -4.27
N LEU A 136 -4.04 9.28 -4.01
CA LEU A 136 -3.46 10.50 -3.45
C LEU A 136 -3.56 10.41 -1.92
N PHE A 137 -2.42 10.41 -1.24
CA PHE A 137 -2.25 10.50 0.21
C PHE A 137 -2.06 11.96 0.63
N LEU A 138 -2.94 12.44 1.49
CA LEU A 138 -2.84 13.78 2.01
C LEU A 138 -2.35 13.72 3.44
N THR A 139 -1.12 14.16 3.65
CA THR A 139 -0.58 14.39 4.99
C THR A 139 -0.92 15.81 5.40
N ARG A 140 -2.07 16.00 6.05
CA ARG A 140 -2.35 17.28 6.74
C ARG A 140 -1.47 17.39 7.98
N VAL A 141 -1.22 18.63 8.40
CA VAL A 141 -0.39 19.01 9.56
C VAL A 141 -0.94 18.43 10.88
N SER A 142 -2.19 17.97 10.92
CA SER A 142 -2.72 17.12 12.00
C SER A 142 -2.47 15.65 11.69
N GLN A 143 -1.57 15.01 12.44
CA GLN A 143 -1.13 13.62 12.31
C GLN A 143 -2.23 12.53 12.46
N ASN A 144 -3.50 12.90 12.57
CA ASN A 144 -4.60 11.99 12.90
C ASN A 144 -5.56 11.68 11.73
N GLU A 145 -5.37 12.25 10.55
CA GLU A 145 -6.29 12.06 9.42
C GLU A 145 -5.51 11.60 8.19
N HIS A 146 -5.62 10.30 7.88
CA HIS A 146 -5.13 9.70 6.65
C HIS A 146 -6.16 9.92 5.55
N ASP A 147 -6.30 11.16 5.10
CA ASP A 147 -7.16 11.51 3.98
C ASP A 147 -6.59 10.90 2.70
N GLN A 148 -7.36 10.02 2.05
CA GLN A 148 -7.01 9.42 0.77
C GLN A 148 -8.06 9.79 -0.28
N ALA A 149 -7.60 10.11 -1.48
CA ALA A 149 -8.47 10.30 -2.64
C ALA A 149 -8.09 9.34 -3.77
N ILE A 150 -9.11 8.78 -4.43
CA ILE A 150 -8.97 8.03 -5.67
C ILE A 150 -9.07 9.02 -6.82
N LEU A 151 -7.98 9.17 -7.56
CA LEU A 151 -7.93 9.90 -8.83
C LEU A 151 -7.94 8.90 -9.98
N ALA A 152 -8.77 9.13 -11.00
CA ALA A 152 -8.76 8.30 -12.20
C ALA A 152 -8.98 9.14 -13.47
N ALA A 153 -8.26 8.80 -14.54
CA ALA A 153 -8.36 9.52 -15.82
C ALA A 153 -8.10 8.58 -17.02
N SER A 154 -8.35 9.07 -18.24
CA SER A 154 -8.19 8.26 -19.46
C SER A 154 -6.72 8.19 -19.93
N SER A 155 -5.89 9.17 -19.55
CA SER A 155 -4.45 9.23 -19.85
C SER A 155 -3.61 9.65 -18.64
N VAL A 156 -2.31 9.33 -18.67
CA VAL A 156 -1.35 9.80 -17.65
C VAL A 156 -1.28 11.33 -17.61
N ALA A 157 -1.33 11.99 -18.77
CA ALA A 157 -1.28 13.45 -18.85
C ALA A 157 -2.49 14.12 -18.16
N GLU A 158 -3.69 13.55 -18.34
CA GLU A 158 -4.90 14.00 -17.65
C GLU A 158 -4.83 13.69 -16.15
N LEU A 159 -4.34 12.50 -15.75
CA LEU A 159 -4.17 12.14 -14.35
C LEU A 159 -3.21 13.09 -13.63
N ASP A 160 -2.11 13.45 -14.28
CA ASP A 160 -1.15 14.41 -13.74
C ASP A 160 -1.72 15.84 -13.69
N ALA A 161 -2.51 16.24 -14.69
CA ALA A 161 -3.21 17.52 -14.65
C ALA A 161 -4.24 17.59 -13.52
N LEU A 162 -5.01 16.51 -13.33
CA LEU A 162 -5.94 16.36 -12.22
C LEU A 162 -5.21 16.40 -10.88
N THR A 163 -4.09 15.69 -10.74
CA THR A 163 -3.28 15.66 -9.52
C THR A 163 -2.77 17.06 -9.16
N ARG A 164 -2.15 17.78 -10.12
CA ARG A 164 -1.66 19.16 -9.89
C ARG A 164 -2.77 20.13 -9.49
N ARG A 165 -4.01 19.88 -9.91
CA ARG A 165 -5.18 20.69 -9.54
C ARG A 165 -5.67 20.35 -8.13
N VAL A 166 -5.75 19.06 -7.79
CA VAL A 166 -6.30 18.59 -6.51
C VAL A 166 -5.32 18.82 -5.36
N GLU A 167 -4.06 18.43 -5.54
CA GLU A 167 -3.05 18.39 -4.47
C GLU A 167 -2.89 19.69 -3.65
N PRO A 168 -2.90 20.90 -4.24
CA PRO A 168 -2.73 22.14 -3.48
C PRO A 168 -3.91 22.47 -2.55
N SER A 169 -5.13 22.03 -2.88
CA SER A 169 -6.33 22.32 -2.09
C SER A 169 -7.36 21.19 -2.24
N PRO A 170 -7.08 19.99 -1.70
CA PRO A 170 -7.85 18.79 -2.04
C PRO A 170 -9.32 18.87 -1.66
N ALA A 171 -9.63 19.45 -0.49
CA ALA A 171 -11.00 19.64 -0.02
C ALA A 171 -11.85 20.50 -0.97
N GLU A 172 -11.21 21.47 -1.64
CA GLU A 172 -11.90 22.40 -2.55
C GLU A 172 -11.95 21.87 -3.98
N ASN A 173 -10.93 21.10 -4.39
CA ASN A 173 -10.68 20.74 -5.78
C ASN A 173 -11.03 19.28 -6.12
N CYS A 174 -11.20 18.40 -5.13
CA CYS A 174 -11.71 17.04 -5.35
C CYS A 174 -13.23 17.05 -5.50
N LYS A 175 -13.69 17.35 -6.72
CA LYS A 175 -15.10 17.43 -7.12
C LYS A 175 -15.30 16.68 -8.44
N PRO A 176 -16.54 16.34 -8.85
CA PRO A 176 -16.79 15.77 -10.17
C PRO A 176 -16.20 16.63 -11.29
N GLN A 177 -15.47 16.04 -12.23
CA GLN A 177 -14.84 16.75 -13.36
C GLN A 177 -15.12 16.03 -14.68
N PRO A 178 -15.13 16.76 -15.83
CA PRO A 178 -15.20 16.17 -17.15
C PRO A 178 -13.98 15.30 -17.51
N GLU A 179 -12.78 15.74 -17.11
CA GLU A 179 -11.50 15.13 -17.50
C GLU A 179 -11.07 13.94 -16.63
N GLY A 180 -11.83 13.59 -15.59
CA GLY A 180 -11.47 12.52 -14.68
C GLY A 180 -12.31 12.47 -13.41
N ILE A 181 -11.98 11.51 -12.57
CA ILE A 181 -12.67 11.23 -11.32
C ILE A 181 -11.76 11.62 -10.18
N CYS A 182 -12.31 12.38 -9.23
CA CYS A 182 -11.77 12.51 -7.90
C CYS A 182 -12.84 12.07 -6.91
N SER A 183 -12.55 11.03 -6.13
CA SER A 183 -13.46 10.53 -5.11
C SER A 183 -12.71 10.35 -3.79
N TRP A 184 -13.29 10.86 -2.71
CA TRP A 184 -12.75 10.66 -1.37
C TRP A 184 -12.96 9.24 -0.90
N VAL A 185 -11.93 8.66 -0.27
CA VAL A 185 -12.09 7.49 0.58
C VAL A 185 -12.84 7.96 1.84
N PRO A 186 -13.99 7.36 2.18
CA PRO A 186 -14.72 7.75 3.38
C PRO A 186 -13.89 7.57 4.66
N ASP A 187 -14.00 8.54 5.58
CA ASP A 187 -13.39 8.46 6.92
C ASP A 187 -13.63 7.12 7.60
N GLY A 188 -12.55 6.47 8.02
CA GLY A 188 -12.58 5.17 8.70
C GLY A 188 -12.43 3.97 7.77
N ILE A 189 -12.56 4.16 6.44
CA ILE A 189 -12.16 3.15 5.46
C ILE A 189 -10.67 3.31 5.15
N SER A 190 -9.94 2.19 5.11
CA SER A 190 -8.52 2.17 4.73
C SER A 190 -8.36 1.54 3.36
N VAL A 191 -7.61 2.19 2.46
CA VAL A 191 -7.22 1.65 1.16
C VAL A 191 -5.71 1.50 1.11
N GLN A 192 -5.24 0.28 0.83
CA GLN A 192 -3.82 -0.04 0.73
C GLN A 192 -3.53 -0.77 -0.58
N PRO A 193 -2.76 -0.17 -1.50
CA PRO A 193 -2.19 -0.90 -2.62
C PRO A 193 -1.07 -1.82 -2.12
N GLU A 194 -1.02 -3.04 -2.66
CA GLU A 194 -0.08 -4.07 -2.28
C GLU A 194 0.53 -4.72 -3.52
N LYS A 195 1.84 -4.99 -3.48
CA LYS A 195 2.61 -5.64 -4.53
C LYS A 195 3.19 -6.97 -4.04
N ARG A 196 3.47 -7.88 -4.97
CA ARG A 196 4.14 -9.14 -4.64
C ARG A 196 5.64 -8.92 -4.43
N THR A 197 6.21 -9.61 -3.46
CA THR A 197 7.68 -9.70 -3.32
C THR A 197 8.24 -10.78 -4.26
N HIS A 198 9.44 -10.56 -4.82
CA HIS A 198 10.08 -11.52 -5.74
C HIS A 198 10.49 -12.86 -5.07
N ALA A 199 10.57 -12.92 -3.73
CA ALA A 199 11.11 -14.07 -2.99
C ALA A 199 10.11 -15.24 -2.83
N SER A 200 8.81 -14.98 -2.89
CA SER A 200 7.78 -16.01 -3.02
C SER A 200 6.54 -15.37 -3.64
N ARG A 201 5.93 -16.02 -4.63
CA ARG A 201 4.75 -15.51 -5.36
C ARG A 201 3.49 -15.32 -4.48
N GLU A 202 3.61 -15.52 -3.17
CA GLU A 202 2.49 -15.58 -2.22
C GLU A 202 2.49 -14.43 -1.20
N THR A 203 3.60 -13.69 -1.04
CA THR A 203 3.66 -12.61 -0.05
C THR A 203 3.36 -11.26 -0.70
N TRP A 204 2.31 -10.62 -0.19
CA TRP A 204 1.91 -9.26 -0.55
C TRP A 204 2.41 -8.28 0.50
N VAL A 205 3.00 -7.17 0.05
CA VAL A 205 3.50 -6.09 0.91
C VAL A 205 2.92 -4.75 0.45
N PRO A 206 2.77 -3.76 1.34
CA PRO A 206 2.43 -2.39 0.94
C PRO A 206 3.29 -1.91 -0.24
N ALA A 207 2.66 -1.26 -1.21
CA ALA A 207 3.35 -0.72 -2.38
C ALA A 207 4.02 0.65 -2.12
N THR A 208 3.76 1.24 -0.95
CA THR A 208 4.21 2.55 -0.45
C THR A 208 5.07 2.41 0.80
#